data_AF-A0A1J3D3N7-F1
#
_entry.id   AF-A0A1J3D3N7-F1
#
_cell.length_a   1.000
_cell.length_b   1.000
_cell.length_c   1.000
_cell.angle_alpha   90.00
_cell.angle_beta   90.00
_cell.angle_gamma   90.00
#
_symmetry.space_group_name_H-M   'P 1'
#
loop_
_entity.id
_entity.type
_entity.pdbx_description
1 polymer ?
#
loop_
_entity_poly.entity_id
_entity_poly.type
_entity_poly.pdbx_seq_one_letter_code
_entity_poly.pdbx_strand_id
1 'polypeptide(L)'
;SKLWKQRKEYIKIWYKPKKMRGYVWLDKEVKIKSDDGDQESLPPVRISGDTASFPYRNKQGHRSAIRISRIVSETLMHMDSDSKKNVRWFVMGDDDTVFITDNLIRVLRKYDHEQMYYIGSLSESHLQNIFFSYGMAYGGGGFAISYPLAVALSKIQDRCIQRYPALYGSDDRMQACMAELGVPLTKETGFHQYDVYGNLFGLLAAHPVTPFVSMHHLDVVEPIFPNMTRVRAIKKLTIPMKLDSAGLLQQSICYDKHKSWTISVSWGYAVQVFRGSFSPREMEMPSRTFYNWHKKADYTAYAFNTRPVSRNPCQKPFVFHMSNVKFDLKLNMTVSVYTRHRVPHPACKWDMTNPEEINTIVVYKKPDPHLWNRSPRRNCCRVLQTKRN
;
A
#
# COMPACT_ATOMS: atom_id res chain seq x y z
N SER A 1 11.55 19.43 10.89
CA SER A 1 10.98 18.82 9.67
C SER A 1 9.98 19.76 8.98
N LYS A 2 10.09 19.97 7.65
CA LYS A 2 9.17 20.81 6.85
C LYS A 2 7.83 20.12 6.53
N LEU A 3 7.83 18.79 6.45
CA LEU A 3 6.67 17.99 6.01
C LEU A 3 5.84 17.44 7.18
N TRP A 4 6.41 17.42 8.40
CA TRP A 4 5.79 16.84 9.59
C TRP A 4 4.35 17.30 9.86
N LYS A 5 4.08 18.62 9.73
CA LYS A 5 2.76 19.18 10.00
C LYS A 5 1.66 18.55 9.13
N GLN A 6 1.99 18.19 7.89
CA GLN A 6 1.07 17.56 6.95
C GLN A 6 1.07 16.03 7.11
N ARG A 7 2.26 15.42 7.15
CA ARG A 7 2.40 13.96 7.11
C ARG A 7 1.97 13.25 8.38
N LYS A 8 2.03 13.92 9.54
CA LYS A 8 1.45 13.39 10.80
C LYS A 8 -0.02 13.00 10.66
N GLU A 9 -0.77 13.66 9.76
CA GLU A 9 -2.18 13.34 9.52
C GLU A 9 -2.38 11.96 8.89
N TYR A 10 -1.42 11.42 8.15
CA TYR A 10 -1.49 10.04 7.65
C TYR A 10 -1.26 9.04 8.78
N ILE A 11 -0.29 9.31 9.65
CA ILE A 11 0.06 8.45 10.79
C ILE A 11 -1.15 8.28 11.73
N LYS A 12 -1.86 9.37 12.04
CA LYS A 12 -3.09 9.36 12.87
C LYS A 12 -4.19 8.44 12.34
N ILE A 13 -4.18 8.11 11.05
CA ILE A 13 -5.23 7.27 10.45
C ILE A 13 -5.09 5.80 10.85
N TRP A 14 -3.85 5.31 10.97
CA TRP A 14 -3.59 3.87 11.12
C TRP A 14 -2.90 3.50 12.43
N TYR A 15 -2.19 4.43 13.08
CA TYR A 15 -1.59 4.20 14.39
C TYR A 15 -2.67 4.08 15.46
N LYS A 16 -2.53 3.08 16.34
CA LYS A 16 -3.47 2.80 17.45
C LYS A 16 -2.70 2.83 18.77
N PRO A 17 -2.61 3.98 19.47
CA PRO A 17 -1.77 4.18 20.65
C PRO A 17 -1.91 3.11 21.74
N LYS A 18 -3.16 2.66 22.01
CA LYS A 18 -3.45 1.64 23.03
C LYS A 18 -3.14 0.19 22.60
N LYS A 19 -2.85 -0.04 21.32
CA LYS A 19 -2.67 -1.39 20.74
C LYS A 19 -1.31 -1.57 20.04
N MET A 20 -0.55 -0.49 19.85
CA MET A 20 0.65 -0.47 19.05
C MET A 20 1.79 0.18 19.83
N ARG A 21 2.99 -0.39 19.68
CA ARG A 21 4.24 0.22 20.11
C ARG A 21 4.91 0.78 18.86
N GLY A 22 5.25 2.06 18.85
CA GLY A 22 5.87 2.70 17.70
C GLY A 22 6.51 4.02 18.07
N TYR A 23 7.36 4.52 17.18
CA TYR A 23 8.05 5.79 17.33
C TYR A 23 8.10 6.49 15.98
N VAL A 24 8.03 7.82 16.01
CA VAL A 24 8.40 8.64 14.85
C VAL A 24 9.83 9.11 15.06
N TRP A 25 10.72 8.72 14.16
CA TRP A 25 12.12 9.12 14.20
C TRP A 25 12.33 10.37 13.36
N LEU A 26 12.92 11.41 13.95
CA LEU A 26 13.21 12.68 13.30
C LEU A 26 14.71 13.03 13.43
N ASP A 27 15.16 13.92 12.56
CA ASP A 27 16.53 14.45 12.56
C ASP A 27 16.72 15.60 13.56
N LYS A 28 15.64 16.30 13.88
CA LYS A 28 15.59 17.43 14.80
C LYS A 28 14.25 17.47 15.51
N GLU A 29 14.23 18.06 16.71
CA GLU A 29 12.99 18.30 17.43
C GLU A 29 12.01 19.13 16.60
N VAL A 30 10.72 18.80 16.75
CA VAL A 30 9.62 19.52 16.14
C VAL A 30 8.75 20.09 17.25
N LYS A 31 8.30 21.34 17.08
CA LYS A 31 7.36 21.96 18.01
C LYS A 31 6.04 21.19 17.96
N ILE A 32 5.78 20.36 18.97
CA ILE A 32 4.47 19.75 19.21
C ILE A 32 3.71 20.77 20.06
N LYS A 33 2.76 21.49 19.46
CA LYS A 33 1.87 22.34 20.24
C LYS A 33 1.01 21.45 21.12
N SER A 34 1.01 21.69 22.42
CA SER A 34 0.28 20.94 23.45
C SER A 34 -1.24 21.01 23.31
N ASP A 35 -1.77 22.00 22.58
CA ASP A 35 -3.22 22.28 22.48
C ASP A 35 -3.99 21.44 21.43
N ASP A 36 -3.33 20.67 20.57
CA ASP A 36 -3.99 20.05 19.41
C ASP A 36 -4.64 18.66 19.68
N GLY A 37 -4.60 18.12 20.91
CA GLY A 37 -5.06 16.73 21.18
C GLY A 37 -4.24 15.63 20.47
N ASP A 38 -3.16 16.05 19.79
CA ASP A 38 -2.32 15.24 18.92
C ASP A 38 -1.44 14.25 19.69
N GLN A 39 -1.09 14.57 20.93
CA GLN A 39 -0.22 13.72 21.75
C GLN A 39 -0.87 12.37 22.06
N GLU A 40 -2.20 12.30 22.13
CA GLU A 40 -2.89 11.04 22.39
C GLU A 40 -3.01 10.16 21.14
N SER A 41 -2.86 10.72 19.93
CA SER A 41 -3.13 10.01 18.67
C SER A 41 -1.89 9.69 17.84
N LEU A 42 -0.72 10.23 18.20
CA LEU A 42 0.54 10.02 17.50
C LEU A 42 1.51 9.12 18.29
N PRO A 43 2.42 8.40 17.60
CA PRO A 43 3.53 7.74 18.28
C PRO A 43 4.47 8.77 18.93
N PRO A 44 5.14 8.43 20.04
CA PRO A 44 6.18 9.27 20.62
C PRO A 44 7.28 9.57 19.59
N VAL A 45 7.81 10.79 19.65
CA VAL A 45 8.92 11.23 18.79
C VAL A 45 10.25 10.81 19.41
N ARG A 46 11.19 10.34 18.58
CA ARG A 46 12.59 10.10 18.93
C ARG A 46 13.51 10.85 17.96
N ILE A 47 14.66 11.30 18.46
CA ILE A 47 15.69 11.93 17.63
C ILE A 47 16.80 10.92 17.41
N SER A 48 17.17 10.72 16.14
CA SER A 48 18.25 9.80 15.79
C SER A 48 19.61 10.33 16.27
N GLY A 49 20.48 9.42 16.67
CA GLY A 49 21.80 9.73 17.21
C GLY A 49 22.73 10.49 16.25
N ASP A 50 23.89 10.89 16.76
CA ASP A 50 24.90 11.55 15.94
C ASP A 50 25.49 10.59 14.89
N THR A 51 25.64 11.10 13.68
CA THR A 51 26.16 10.39 12.52
C THR A 51 27.29 11.16 11.83
N ALA A 52 27.88 12.17 12.49
CA ALA A 52 28.98 12.97 11.96
C ALA A 52 30.21 12.12 11.57
N SER A 53 30.48 11.04 12.31
CA SER A 53 31.63 10.15 12.06
C SER A 53 31.50 9.26 10.81
N PHE A 54 30.29 9.07 10.25
CA PHE A 54 30.11 8.22 9.07
C PHE A 54 30.52 8.93 7.77
N PRO A 55 31.31 8.31 6.89
CA PRO A 55 31.59 8.88 5.58
C PRO A 55 30.31 8.89 4.72
N TYR A 56 30.12 9.97 3.93
CA TYR A 56 29.05 10.07 2.94
C TYR A 56 29.62 10.69 1.65
N ARG A 57 29.60 9.93 0.55
CA ARG A 57 30.24 10.32 -0.72
C ARG A 57 29.27 10.41 -1.89
N ASN A 58 28.00 10.04 -1.70
CA ASN A 58 27.00 10.17 -2.76
C ASN A 58 26.66 11.65 -3.00
N LYS A 59 26.69 12.09 -4.27
CA LYS A 59 26.46 13.49 -4.65
C LYS A 59 24.98 13.83 -4.89
N GLN A 60 24.13 12.84 -5.09
CA GLN A 60 22.71 13.01 -5.42
C GLN A 60 21.79 12.84 -4.20
N GLY A 61 22.17 11.97 -3.27
CA GLY A 61 21.39 11.69 -2.07
C GLY A 61 21.63 12.70 -0.94
N HIS A 62 20.99 12.45 0.20
CA HIS A 62 21.10 13.29 1.39
C HIS A 62 21.71 12.53 2.58
N ARG A 63 22.59 13.19 3.34
CA ARG A 63 23.30 12.58 4.48
C ARG A 63 22.35 12.05 5.58
N SER A 64 21.12 12.58 5.69
CA SER A 64 20.10 12.06 6.61
C SER A 64 19.74 10.59 6.37
N ALA A 65 20.01 10.05 5.17
CA ALA A 65 19.85 8.63 4.86
C ALA A 65 20.61 7.71 5.83
N ILE A 66 21.75 8.16 6.37
CA ILE A 66 22.50 7.40 7.37
C ILE A 66 21.65 7.23 8.64
N ARG A 67 21.08 8.34 9.15
CA ARG A 67 20.19 8.32 10.33
C ARG A 67 18.99 7.40 10.10
N ILE A 68 18.33 7.55 8.94
CA ILE A 68 17.14 6.74 8.60
C ILE A 68 17.50 5.25 8.58
N SER A 69 18.63 4.86 7.98
CA SER A 69 19.05 3.44 7.96
C SER A 69 19.27 2.86 9.37
N ARG A 70 19.68 3.67 10.34
CA ARG A 70 19.98 3.21 11.70
C ARG A 70 18.76 3.06 12.61
N ILE A 71 17.57 3.49 12.17
CA ILE A 71 16.34 3.51 12.98
C ILE A 71 16.04 2.16 13.65
N VAL A 72 16.20 1.04 12.93
CA VAL A 72 15.91 -0.30 13.47
C VAL A 72 16.87 -0.63 14.62
N SER A 73 18.17 -0.42 14.41
CA SER A 73 19.20 -0.66 15.43
C SER A 73 19.07 0.28 16.62
N GLU A 74 18.82 1.57 16.39
CA GLU A 74 18.60 2.54 17.46
C GLU A 74 17.35 2.19 18.27
N THR A 75 16.26 1.78 17.62
CA THR A 75 15.05 1.30 18.30
C THR A 75 15.35 0.07 19.16
N LEU A 76 16.12 -0.90 18.66
CA LEU A 76 16.56 -2.08 19.41
C LEU A 76 17.38 -1.70 20.66
N MET A 77 18.34 -0.78 20.51
CA MET A 77 19.22 -0.37 21.60
C MET A 77 18.45 0.34 22.73
N HIS A 78 17.48 1.19 22.37
CA HIS A 78 16.69 1.96 23.33
C HIS A 78 15.50 1.22 23.95
N MET A 79 15.26 -0.04 23.59
CA MET A 79 14.22 -0.84 24.22
C MET A 79 14.64 -1.34 25.61
N ASP A 80 13.68 -1.34 26.53
CA ASP A 80 13.81 -1.95 27.84
C ASP A 80 13.93 -3.48 27.75
N SER A 81 14.41 -4.10 28.83
CA SER A 81 14.69 -5.54 28.90
C SER A 81 13.45 -6.41 28.68
N ASP A 82 12.27 -5.97 29.10
CA ASP A 82 11.03 -6.74 28.95
C ASP A 82 10.49 -6.64 27.52
N SER A 83 10.61 -5.47 26.88
CA SER A 83 10.33 -5.28 25.47
C SER A 83 11.21 -6.16 24.59
N LYS A 84 12.50 -6.27 24.90
CA LYS A 84 13.45 -7.13 24.17
C LYS A 84 13.06 -8.61 24.18
N LYS A 85 12.42 -9.11 25.24
CA LYS A 85 11.95 -10.51 25.33
C LYS A 85 10.70 -10.79 24.49
N ASN A 86 9.92 -9.76 24.14
CA ASN A 86 8.57 -9.92 23.60
C ASN A 86 8.39 -9.36 22.17
N VAL A 87 9.38 -8.65 21.63
CA VAL A 87 9.32 -8.15 20.25
C VAL A 87 9.70 -9.25 19.27
N ARG A 88 8.82 -9.48 18.28
CA ARG A 88 9.02 -10.47 17.22
C ARG A 88 9.48 -9.85 15.91
N TRP A 89 8.97 -8.65 15.61
CA TRP A 89 9.16 -7.97 14.35
C TRP A 89 9.36 -6.48 14.59
N PHE A 90 10.28 -5.89 13.84
CA PHE A 90 10.43 -4.46 13.65
C PHE A 90 9.80 -4.11 12.32
N VAL A 91 8.95 -3.09 12.29
CA VAL A 91 8.32 -2.63 11.05
C VAL A 91 8.69 -1.17 10.85
N MET A 92 9.18 -0.86 9.66
CA MET A 92 9.61 0.47 9.27
C MET A 92 8.82 0.93 8.03
N GLY A 93 8.53 2.22 7.97
CA GLY A 93 7.89 2.89 6.84
C GLY A 93 8.07 4.41 6.95
N ASP A 94 7.84 5.11 5.85
CA ASP A 94 7.94 6.56 5.79
C ASP A 94 6.73 7.25 6.45
N ASP A 95 6.85 8.55 6.73
CA ASP A 95 5.82 9.33 7.41
C ASP A 95 4.58 9.63 6.54
N ASP A 96 4.64 9.33 5.24
CA ASP A 96 3.50 9.29 4.31
C ASP A 96 3.14 7.88 3.81
N THR A 97 3.61 6.85 4.52
CA THR A 97 3.15 5.46 4.37
C THR A 97 1.95 5.18 5.26
N VAL A 98 0.95 4.51 4.72
CA VAL A 98 -0.22 4.03 5.48
C VAL A 98 -0.25 2.51 5.48
N PHE A 99 -0.31 1.91 6.67
CA PHE A 99 -0.39 0.46 6.85
C PHE A 99 -1.81 -0.02 7.16
N ILE A 100 -2.21 -1.13 6.55
CA ILE A 100 -3.33 -1.97 6.94
C ILE A 100 -2.83 -2.98 7.97
N THR A 101 -2.77 -2.55 9.23
CA THR A 101 -2.10 -3.27 10.33
C THR A 101 -2.56 -4.72 10.51
N ASP A 102 -3.84 -5.01 10.33
CA ASP A 102 -4.34 -6.39 10.43
C ASP A 102 -3.80 -7.27 9.29
N ASN A 103 -3.64 -6.72 8.07
CA ASN A 103 -3.06 -7.45 6.94
C ASN A 103 -1.55 -7.62 7.10
N LEU A 104 -0.85 -6.61 7.61
CA LEU A 104 0.56 -6.73 8.01
C LEU A 104 0.75 -7.91 8.97
N ILE A 105 -0.06 -7.99 10.04
CA ILE A 105 0.01 -9.09 11.01
C ILE A 105 -0.29 -10.44 10.34
N ARG A 106 -1.28 -10.51 9.43
CA ARG A 106 -1.56 -11.74 8.66
C ARG A 106 -0.36 -12.18 7.84
N VAL A 107 0.33 -11.25 7.19
CA VAL A 107 1.53 -11.55 6.40
C VAL A 107 2.67 -12.05 7.30
N LEU A 108 2.96 -11.36 8.39
CA LEU A 108 4.06 -11.74 9.29
C LEU A 108 3.83 -13.08 10.00
N ARG A 109 2.58 -13.48 10.23
CA ARG A 109 2.22 -14.79 10.80
C ARG A 109 2.58 -15.98 9.93
N LYS A 110 2.88 -15.77 8.64
CA LYS A 110 3.33 -16.85 7.74
C LYS A 110 4.75 -17.32 8.05
N TYR A 111 5.53 -16.50 8.74
CA TYR A 111 6.96 -16.68 8.92
C TYR A 111 7.30 -17.01 10.36
N ASP A 112 8.24 -17.93 10.54
CA ASP A 112 8.84 -18.19 11.84
C ASP A 112 9.71 -17.00 12.27
N HIS A 113 9.19 -16.17 13.17
CA HIS A 113 9.86 -14.99 13.69
C HIS A 113 11.18 -15.26 14.44
N GLU A 114 11.49 -16.51 14.77
CA GLU A 114 12.77 -16.91 15.38
C GLU A 114 13.89 -17.07 14.34
N GLN A 115 13.57 -17.03 13.04
CA GLN A 115 14.55 -17.02 11.95
C GLN A 115 14.83 -15.59 11.47
N MET A 116 15.93 -15.41 10.72
CA MET A 116 16.30 -14.12 10.15
C MET A 116 15.51 -13.84 8.86
N TYR A 117 14.58 -12.87 8.92
CA TYR A 117 13.74 -12.48 7.79
C TYR A 117 13.79 -10.98 7.55
N TYR A 118 14.04 -10.59 6.29
CA TYR A 118 13.86 -9.24 5.77
C TYR A 118 12.69 -9.26 4.78
N ILE A 119 11.53 -8.74 5.18
CA ILE A 119 10.26 -8.88 4.45
C ILE A 119 9.81 -7.51 3.93
N GLY A 120 9.47 -7.42 2.65
CA GLY A 120 8.93 -6.20 2.06
C GLY A 120 8.72 -6.38 0.57
N SER A 121 8.73 -5.30 -0.21
CA SER A 121 8.59 -5.39 -1.67
C SER A 121 9.47 -4.39 -2.40
N LEU A 122 9.53 -4.62 -3.71
CA LEU A 122 10.22 -3.79 -4.68
C LEU A 122 9.41 -2.53 -5.01
N SER A 123 10.03 -1.61 -5.74
CA SER A 123 9.32 -0.51 -6.38
C SER A 123 8.52 -1.02 -7.57
N GLU A 124 7.37 -0.40 -7.82
CA GLU A 124 6.60 -0.55 -9.05
C GLU A 124 7.39 -0.09 -10.29
N SER A 125 8.46 0.70 -10.12
CA SER A 125 9.34 1.17 -11.19
C SER A 125 10.49 0.20 -11.48
N HIS A 126 10.52 -0.35 -12.69
CA HIS A 126 11.56 -1.26 -13.18
C HIS A 126 12.96 -0.65 -13.11
N LEU A 127 13.08 0.62 -13.53
CA LEU A 127 14.36 1.33 -13.54
C LEU A 127 14.87 1.59 -12.11
N GLN A 128 13.97 1.94 -11.18
CA GLN A 128 14.35 2.09 -9.77
C GLN A 128 14.97 0.78 -9.24
N ASN A 129 14.35 -0.36 -9.54
CA ASN A 129 14.85 -1.66 -9.08
C ASN A 129 16.20 -2.05 -9.73
N ILE A 130 16.45 -1.64 -10.97
CA ILE A 130 17.76 -1.84 -11.63
C ILE A 130 18.83 -0.96 -10.98
N PHE A 131 18.53 0.33 -10.76
CA PHE A 131 19.51 1.28 -10.24
C PHE A 131 19.86 1.05 -8.77
N PHE A 132 18.90 0.61 -7.97
CA PHE A 132 19.10 0.30 -6.56
C PHE A 132 19.32 -1.19 -6.34
N SER A 133 18.26 -2.00 -6.26
CA SER A 133 18.40 -3.46 -6.21
C SER A 133 17.04 -4.16 -6.30
N TYR A 134 16.99 -5.30 -7.00
CA TYR A 134 15.89 -6.27 -6.91
C TYR A 134 15.89 -7.08 -5.59
N GLY A 135 16.89 -6.89 -4.73
CA GLY A 135 16.97 -7.44 -3.39
C GLY A 135 16.67 -6.43 -2.27
N MET A 136 16.22 -5.21 -2.60
CA MET A 136 15.92 -4.15 -1.64
C MET A 136 14.42 -4.08 -1.36
N ALA A 137 14.02 -4.09 -0.09
CA ALA A 137 12.69 -3.59 0.27
C ALA A 137 12.72 -2.07 0.28
N TYR A 138 11.82 -1.45 -0.48
CA TYR A 138 11.71 0.01 -0.52
C TYR A 138 11.01 0.51 0.75
N GLY A 139 11.65 1.46 1.43
CA GLY A 139 11.27 1.97 2.75
C GLY A 139 9.92 2.67 2.77
N GLY A 140 9.56 3.38 1.70
CA GLY A 140 8.24 3.98 1.53
C GLY A 140 7.13 2.94 1.47
N GLY A 141 7.32 1.84 0.73
CA GLY A 141 6.43 0.68 0.76
C GLY A 141 6.40 0.02 2.13
N GLY A 142 7.45 0.20 2.92
CA GLY A 142 7.62 -0.35 4.24
C GLY A 142 8.18 -1.77 4.19
N PHE A 143 8.84 -2.15 5.29
CA PHE A 143 9.41 -3.47 5.45
C PHE A 143 9.36 -3.92 6.90
N ALA A 144 9.51 -5.23 7.10
CA ALA A 144 9.63 -5.86 8.40
C ALA A 144 10.95 -6.63 8.52
N ILE A 145 11.55 -6.57 9.69
CA ILE A 145 12.76 -7.31 10.07
C ILE A 145 12.43 -8.14 11.30
N SER A 146 12.73 -9.44 11.28
CA SER A 146 12.57 -10.29 12.45
C SER A 146 13.54 -9.91 13.57
N TYR A 147 13.17 -10.20 14.81
CA TYR A 147 13.99 -9.82 15.97
C TYR A 147 15.45 -10.33 15.90
N PRO A 148 15.72 -11.61 15.57
CA PRO A 148 17.10 -12.11 15.44
C PRO A 148 17.91 -11.34 14.39
N LEU A 149 17.28 -10.98 13.27
CA LEU A 149 17.94 -10.20 12.22
C LEU A 149 18.23 -8.76 12.67
N ALA A 150 17.34 -8.13 13.42
CA ALA A 150 17.61 -6.81 14.00
C ALA A 150 18.81 -6.86 14.98
N VAL A 151 18.91 -7.93 15.79
CA VAL A 151 20.06 -8.14 16.67
C VAL A 151 21.35 -8.32 15.87
N ALA A 152 21.34 -9.16 14.83
CA ALA A 152 22.50 -9.33 13.95
C ALA A 152 22.91 -8.02 13.25
N LEU A 153 21.94 -7.30 12.70
CA LEU A 153 22.14 -6.00 12.06
C LEU A 153 22.80 -5.00 13.01
N SER A 154 22.30 -4.85 14.23
CA SER A 154 22.84 -3.87 15.19
C SER A 154 24.31 -4.08 15.55
N LYS A 155 24.83 -5.30 15.41
CA LYS A 155 26.25 -5.64 15.66
C LYS A 155 27.19 -5.25 14.52
N ILE A 156 26.66 -5.08 13.30
CA ILE A 156 27.47 -4.85 12.09
C ILE A 156 27.16 -3.53 11.38
N GLN A 157 25.99 -2.94 11.61
CA GLN A 157 25.43 -1.90 10.76
C GLN A 157 26.35 -0.70 10.61
N ASP A 158 26.96 -0.24 11.71
CA ASP A 158 27.85 0.91 11.66
C ASP A 158 29.08 0.66 10.75
N ARG A 159 29.70 -0.53 10.83
CA ARG A 159 30.81 -0.92 9.95
C ARG A 159 30.36 -1.16 8.50
N CYS A 160 29.15 -1.65 8.28
CA CYS A 160 28.54 -1.78 6.96
C CYS A 160 28.35 -0.39 6.31
N ILE A 161 27.75 0.57 7.02
CA ILE A 161 27.53 1.93 6.52
C ILE A 161 28.86 2.62 6.18
N GLN A 162 29.90 2.44 7.02
CA GLN A 162 31.24 2.99 6.79
C GLN A 162 31.90 2.45 5.52
N ARG A 163 31.67 1.17 5.18
CA ARG A 163 32.23 0.54 3.97
C ARG A 163 31.58 1.01 2.67
N TYR A 164 30.31 1.40 2.72
CA TYR A 164 29.57 1.80 1.51
C TYR A 164 29.13 3.28 1.54
N PRO A 165 30.05 4.25 1.66
CA PRO A 165 29.67 5.66 1.77
C PRO A 165 29.02 6.22 0.50
N ALA A 166 29.16 5.54 -0.64
CA ALA A 166 28.64 5.95 -1.94
C ALA A 166 27.15 5.61 -2.18
N LEU A 167 26.52 4.78 -1.33
CA LEU A 167 25.11 4.42 -1.50
C LEU A 167 24.17 5.62 -1.33
N TYR A 168 23.06 5.61 -2.06
CA TYR A 168 22.21 6.79 -2.22
C TYR A 168 21.39 7.09 -0.95
N GLY A 169 20.51 6.15 -0.60
CA GLY A 169 19.45 6.32 0.40
C GLY A 169 19.60 5.38 1.59
N SER A 170 18.61 5.42 2.49
CA SER A 170 18.56 4.51 3.64
C SER A 170 18.35 3.06 3.21
N ASP A 171 17.48 2.84 2.25
CA ASP A 171 17.01 1.50 1.88
C ASP A 171 18.12 0.74 1.15
N ASP A 172 18.87 1.45 0.31
CA ASP A 172 20.06 0.97 -0.38
C ASP A 172 21.11 0.48 0.65
N ARG A 173 21.29 1.25 1.74
CA ARG A 173 22.18 0.89 2.85
C ARG A 173 21.67 -0.30 3.65
N MET A 174 20.37 -0.33 3.92
CA MET A 174 19.73 -1.47 4.58
C MET A 174 19.95 -2.74 3.76
N GLN A 175 19.69 -2.70 2.46
CA GLN A 175 19.89 -3.83 1.57
C GLN A 175 21.35 -4.28 1.54
N ALA A 176 22.32 -3.37 1.45
CA ALA A 176 23.73 -3.71 1.49
C ALA A 176 24.11 -4.43 2.80
N CYS A 177 23.61 -3.98 3.95
CA CYS A 177 23.87 -4.65 5.23
C CYS A 177 23.14 -5.99 5.35
N MET A 178 21.96 -6.15 4.76
CA MET A 178 21.29 -7.46 4.69
C MET A 178 22.08 -8.44 3.82
N ALA A 179 22.64 -7.98 2.71
CA ALA A 179 23.48 -8.79 1.83
C ALA A 179 24.76 -9.27 2.53
N GLU A 180 25.38 -8.43 3.37
CA GLU A 180 26.52 -8.87 4.20
C GLU A 180 26.17 -9.93 5.24
N LEU A 181 24.96 -9.86 5.80
CA LEU A 181 24.43 -10.88 6.70
C LEU A 181 24.01 -12.15 5.95
N GLY A 182 24.02 -12.14 4.60
CA GLY A 182 23.55 -13.24 3.78
C GLY A 182 22.04 -13.44 3.80
N VAL A 183 21.26 -12.41 4.19
CA VAL A 183 19.79 -12.52 4.31
C VAL A 183 19.11 -11.85 3.12
N PRO A 184 18.44 -12.61 2.24
CA PRO A 184 17.79 -12.07 1.07
C PRO A 184 16.44 -11.41 1.42
N LEU A 185 15.96 -10.57 0.50
CA LEU A 185 14.59 -10.05 0.56
C LEU A 185 13.57 -11.18 0.38
N THR A 186 12.69 -11.30 1.36
CA THR A 186 11.44 -12.07 1.26
C THR A 186 10.35 -11.17 0.70
N LYS A 187 10.03 -11.37 -0.58
CA LYS A 187 9.13 -10.48 -1.33
C LYS A 187 7.65 -10.75 -1.00
N GLU A 188 6.96 -9.72 -0.51
CA GLU A 188 5.52 -9.69 -0.25
C GLU A 188 4.86 -8.60 -1.10
N THR A 189 4.12 -8.99 -2.14
CA THR A 189 3.57 -8.07 -3.14
C THR A 189 2.44 -7.14 -2.64
N GLY A 190 2.08 -7.23 -1.36
CA GLY A 190 1.11 -6.34 -0.72
C GLY A 190 1.71 -5.05 -0.14
N PHE A 191 3.04 -4.95 -0.11
CA PHE A 191 3.73 -3.70 0.23
C PHE A 191 3.92 -2.88 -1.04
N HIS A 192 3.44 -1.64 -1.04
CA HIS A 192 3.45 -0.78 -2.23
C HIS A 192 4.21 0.51 -2.01
N GLN A 193 5.32 0.66 -2.73
CA GLN A 193 6.10 1.89 -2.80
C GLN A 193 5.37 2.95 -3.66
N TYR A 194 4.66 2.52 -4.71
CA TYR A 194 4.09 3.35 -5.78
C TYR A 194 5.00 4.53 -6.18
N ASP A 195 6.22 4.22 -6.64
CA ASP A 195 7.06 5.18 -7.38
C ASP A 195 6.46 5.41 -8.79
N VAL A 196 5.27 5.99 -8.81
CA VAL A 196 4.49 6.37 -9.98
C VAL A 196 3.84 7.73 -9.71
N TYR A 197 3.41 8.42 -10.76
CA TYR A 197 2.72 9.70 -10.66
C TYR A 197 1.26 9.59 -11.13
N GLY A 198 0.44 10.55 -10.73
CA GLY A 198 -0.94 10.67 -11.19
C GLY A 198 -1.90 9.73 -10.47
N ASN A 199 -2.79 9.07 -11.21
CA ASN A 199 -3.94 8.39 -10.67
C ASN A 199 -3.69 6.87 -10.44
N LEU A 200 -3.69 6.45 -9.17
CA LEU A 200 -3.49 5.04 -8.76
C LEU A 200 -4.68 4.11 -9.05
N PHE A 201 -5.77 4.60 -9.63
CA PHE A 201 -7.01 3.84 -9.83
C PHE A 201 -6.78 2.46 -10.45
N GLY A 202 -5.98 2.36 -11.51
CA GLY A 202 -5.69 1.08 -12.17
C GLY A 202 -4.99 0.06 -11.27
N LEU A 203 -4.04 0.51 -10.43
CA LEU A 203 -3.31 -0.34 -9.50
C LEU A 203 -4.20 -0.83 -8.36
N LEU A 204 -5.02 0.06 -7.80
CA LEU A 204 -5.92 -0.28 -6.69
C LEU A 204 -7.11 -1.12 -7.15
N ALA A 205 -7.65 -0.86 -8.35
CA ALA A 205 -8.81 -1.59 -8.89
C ALA A 205 -8.47 -3.01 -9.38
N ALA A 206 -7.22 -3.25 -9.75
CA ALA A 206 -6.70 -4.56 -10.16
C ALA A 206 -5.59 -5.03 -9.19
N HIS A 207 -5.76 -4.77 -7.89
CA HIS A 207 -4.80 -5.16 -6.88
C HIS A 207 -4.50 -6.67 -6.94
N PRO A 208 -3.24 -7.09 -6.81
CA PRO A 208 -2.86 -8.50 -6.87
C PRO A 208 -3.57 -9.36 -5.81
N VAL A 209 -3.59 -10.69 -6.04
CA VAL A 209 -4.22 -11.66 -5.13
C VAL A 209 -3.32 -11.92 -3.91
N THR A 210 -3.24 -10.91 -3.05
CA THR A 210 -2.44 -10.85 -1.81
C THR A 210 -3.13 -9.89 -0.83
N PRO A 211 -2.90 -9.96 0.50
CA PRO A 211 -3.34 -8.91 1.40
C PRO A 211 -2.77 -7.55 0.97
N PHE A 212 -3.59 -6.50 0.91
CA PHE A 212 -3.10 -5.13 0.76
C PHE A 212 -2.51 -4.68 2.11
N VAL A 213 -1.20 -4.48 2.18
CA VAL A 213 -0.47 -4.25 3.43
C VAL A 213 -0.19 -2.76 3.65
N SER A 214 0.31 -2.07 2.64
CA SER A 214 0.72 -0.68 2.77
C SER A 214 0.63 0.07 1.45
N MET A 215 0.57 1.39 1.54
CA MET A 215 0.63 2.29 0.39
C MET A 215 1.41 3.55 0.74
N HIS A 216 2.35 3.85 -0.13
CA HIS A 216 3.12 5.08 -0.35
C HIS A 216 2.97 5.42 -1.84
N HIS A 217 3.29 6.55 -2.45
CA HIS A 217 3.80 7.83 -1.96
C HIS A 217 2.67 8.87 -1.97
N LEU A 218 1.94 8.99 -0.84
CA LEU A 218 0.64 9.67 -0.85
C LEU A 218 0.72 11.14 -1.27
N ASP A 219 1.83 11.83 -1.00
CA ASP A 219 2.01 13.23 -1.37
C ASP A 219 2.29 13.45 -2.87
N VAL A 220 2.70 12.41 -3.60
CA VAL A 220 3.03 12.47 -5.03
C VAL A 220 1.82 12.15 -5.90
N VAL A 221 0.99 11.18 -5.47
CA VAL A 221 -0.13 10.66 -6.25
C VAL A 221 -1.41 11.46 -6.03
N GLU A 222 -2.37 11.36 -6.96
CA GLU A 222 -3.70 11.95 -6.79
C GLU A 222 -4.49 11.28 -5.63
N PRO A 223 -5.47 11.97 -5.02
CA PRO A 223 -6.37 11.33 -4.07
C PRO A 223 -7.06 10.10 -4.69
N ILE A 224 -7.07 8.97 -3.96
CA ILE A 224 -7.59 7.70 -4.48
C ILE A 224 -9.12 7.73 -4.75
N PHE A 225 -9.83 8.67 -4.15
CA PHE A 225 -11.25 8.94 -4.41
C PHE A 225 -11.42 10.36 -4.96
N PRO A 226 -12.37 10.59 -5.90
CA PRO A 226 -12.60 11.90 -6.48
C PRO A 226 -13.17 12.90 -5.47
N ASN A 227 -12.98 14.20 -5.74
CA ASN A 227 -13.57 15.33 -5.00
C ASN A 227 -13.25 15.36 -3.50
N MET A 228 -12.08 14.86 -3.09
CA MET A 228 -11.64 14.95 -1.71
C MET A 228 -10.11 15.03 -1.60
N THR A 229 -9.61 15.45 -0.43
CA THR A 229 -8.17 15.49 -0.17
C THR A 229 -7.60 14.08 0.05
N ARG A 230 -6.28 13.91 -0.10
CA ARG A 230 -5.57 12.63 0.15
C ARG A 230 -5.90 12.04 1.53
N VAL A 231 -5.80 12.85 2.58
CA VAL A 231 -6.14 12.44 3.96
C VAL A 231 -7.60 11.98 4.08
N ARG A 232 -8.56 12.71 3.49
CA ARG A 232 -9.98 12.29 3.49
C ARG A 232 -10.19 11.00 2.70
N ALA A 233 -9.49 10.82 1.58
CA ALA A 233 -9.57 9.62 0.76
C ALA A 233 -9.07 8.38 1.52
N ILE A 234 -7.95 8.47 2.23
CA ILE A 234 -7.46 7.38 3.07
C ILE A 234 -8.40 7.12 4.25
N LYS A 235 -8.88 8.18 4.94
CA LYS A 235 -9.90 8.03 6.00
C LYS A 235 -11.13 7.28 5.51
N LYS A 236 -11.60 7.57 4.28
CA LYS A 236 -12.72 6.86 3.66
C LYS A 236 -12.42 5.39 3.40
N LEU A 237 -11.21 5.04 2.96
CA LEU A 237 -10.78 3.65 2.77
C LEU A 237 -10.73 2.86 4.09
N THR A 238 -10.56 3.52 5.24
CA THR A 238 -10.58 2.83 6.54
C THR A 238 -11.95 2.27 6.92
N ILE A 239 -13.04 2.74 6.31
CA ILE A 239 -14.39 2.28 6.63
C ILE A 239 -14.57 0.80 6.24
N PRO A 240 -14.36 0.39 4.96
CA PRO A 240 -14.40 -1.04 4.60
C PRO A 240 -13.27 -1.84 5.26
N MET A 241 -12.09 -1.25 5.44
CA MET A 241 -10.95 -1.89 6.13
C MET A 241 -11.34 -2.41 7.53
N LYS A 242 -12.10 -1.63 8.30
CA LYS A 242 -12.53 -2.02 9.66
C LYS A 242 -13.56 -3.16 9.65
N LEU A 243 -14.26 -3.36 8.54
CA LEU A 243 -15.28 -4.41 8.41
C LEU A 243 -14.68 -5.72 7.90
N ASP A 244 -13.76 -5.65 6.94
CA ASP A 244 -13.04 -6.82 6.43
C ASP A 244 -11.73 -6.41 5.74
N SER A 245 -10.68 -6.24 6.54
CA SER A 245 -9.34 -5.89 6.03
C SER A 245 -8.78 -6.96 5.07
N ALA A 246 -9.14 -8.23 5.23
CA ALA A 246 -8.64 -9.31 4.39
C ALA A 246 -9.15 -9.20 2.95
N GLY A 247 -10.40 -8.75 2.76
CA GLY A 247 -11.00 -8.54 1.43
C GLY A 247 -10.74 -7.17 0.80
N LEU A 248 -10.06 -6.25 1.49
CA LEU A 248 -9.84 -4.88 1.02
C LEU A 248 -9.08 -4.85 -0.31
N LEU A 249 -9.59 -4.08 -1.28
CA LEU A 249 -9.09 -3.96 -2.66
C LEU A 249 -9.06 -5.24 -3.48
N GLN A 250 -9.53 -6.37 -2.95
CA GLN A 250 -9.52 -7.61 -3.70
C GLN A 250 -10.46 -7.51 -4.89
N GLN A 251 -9.90 -7.74 -6.07
CA GLN A 251 -10.64 -7.76 -7.32
C GLN A 251 -11.54 -9.00 -7.37
N SER A 252 -12.74 -8.89 -7.91
CA SER A 252 -13.61 -9.99 -8.31
C SER A 252 -14.16 -9.68 -9.69
N ILE A 253 -14.24 -10.67 -10.58
CA ILE A 253 -14.68 -10.47 -11.97
C ILE A 253 -15.89 -11.34 -12.22
N CYS A 254 -16.98 -10.71 -12.69
CA CYS A 254 -18.22 -11.38 -13.05
C CYS A 254 -18.70 -10.88 -14.40
N TYR A 255 -19.58 -11.68 -15.00
CA TYR A 255 -20.17 -11.39 -16.29
C TYR A 255 -21.68 -11.29 -16.15
N ASP A 256 -22.25 -10.22 -16.67
CA ASP A 256 -23.69 -10.17 -16.96
C ASP A 256 -23.88 -10.76 -18.36
N LYS A 257 -24.35 -12.00 -18.42
CA LYS A 257 -24.53 -12.72 -19.69
C LYS A 257 -25.62 -12.11 -20.56
N HIS A 258 -26.68 -11.54 -19.96
CA HIS A 258 -27.80 -11.00 -20.71
C HIS A 258 -27.44 -9.67 -21.37
N LYS A 259 -26.66 -8.84 -20.68
CA LYS A 259 -26.23 -7.52 -21.19
C LYS A 259 -24.88 -7.55 -21.88
N SER A 260 -24.21 -8.70 -21.89
CA SER A 260 -22.85 -8.88 -22.38
C SER A 260 -21.87 -7.88 -21.74
N TRP A 261 -21.90 -7.78 -20.40
CA TRP A 261 -21.02 -6.88 -19.65
C TRP A 261 -19.99 -7.65 -18.83
N THR A 262 -18.81 -7.06 -18.68
CA THR A 262 -17.82 -7.47 -17.68
C THR A 262 -17.87 -6.52 -16.50
N ILE A 263 -18.00 -7.05 -15.30
CA ILE A 263 -18.04 -6.30 -14.04
C ILE A 263 -16.80 -6.67 -13.23
N SER A 264 -15.96 -5.68 -12.94
CA SER A 264 -14.81 -5.83 -12.05
C SER A 264 -15.07 -5.07 -10.76
N VAL A 265 -15.06 -5.79 -9.64
CA VAL A 265 -15.31 -5.27 -8.30
C VAL A 265 -14.00 -5.27 -7.53
N SER A 266 -13.48 -4.11 -7.18
CA SER A 266 -12.41 -3.93 -6.18
C SER A 266 -13.07 -3.57 -4.85
N TRP A 267 -13.26 -4.56 -3.98
CA TRP A 267 -14.11 -4.41 -2.81
C TRP A 267 -13.59 -3.32 -1.85
N GLY A 268 -14.49 -2.43 -1.43
CA GLY A 268 -14.17 -1.27 -0.59
C GLY A 268 -13.61 -0.06 -1.34
N TYR A 269 -13.47 -0.13 -2.67
CA TYR A 269 -12.88 0.94 -3.47
C TYR A 269 -13.72 1.34 -4.67
N ALA A 270 -13.82 0.46 -5.68
CA ALA A 270 -14.47 0.80 -6.94
C ALA A 270 -15.06 -0.42 -7.65
N VAL A 271 -16.10 -0.17 -8.45
CA VAL A 271 -16.65 -1.12 -9.42
C VAL A 271 -16.51 -0.53 -10.82
N GLN A 272 -16.08 -1.36 -11.77
CA GLN A 272 -16.00 -1.00 -13.17
C GLN A 272 -16.96 -1.89 -13.97
N VAL A 273 -17.82 -1.27 -14.78
CA VAL A 273 -18.71 -1.97 -15.72
C VAL A 273 -18.23 -1.68 -17.14
N PHE A 274 -17.85 -2.72 -17.85
CA PHE A 274 -17.40 -2.66 -19.23
C PHE A 274 -18.46 -3.27 -20.15
N ARG A 275 -18.66 -2.64 -21.30
CA ARG A 275 -19.37 -3.24 -22.42
C ARG A 275 -18.49 -4.31 -23.06
N GLY A 276 -19.01 -5.53 -23.22
CA GLY A 276 -18.31 -6.67 -23.79
C GLY A 276 -17.73 -7.61 -22.75
N SER A 277 -17.28 -8.77 -23.22
CA SER A 277 -16.69 -9.84 -22.42
C SER A 277 -15.17 -9.78 -22.45
N PHE A 278 -14.56 -9.34 -21.35
CA PHE A 278 -13.12 -9.27 -21.17
C PHE A 278 -12.62 -10.47 -20.39
N SER A 279 -11.49 -11.05 -20.80
CA SER A 279 -10.91 -12.18 -20.08
C SER A 279 -10.39 -11.78 -18.69
N PRO A 280 -10.38 -12.70 -17.69
CA PRO A 280 -9.76 -12.41 -16.40
C PRO A 280 -8.27 -12.03 -16.52
N ARG A 281 -7.56 -12.63 -17.48
CA ARG A 281 -6.15 -12.31 -17.82
C ARG A 281 -5.97 -10.85 -18.22
N GLU A 282 -6.94 -10.28 -18.93
CA GLU A 282 -6.89 -8.87 -19.27
C GLU A 282 -7.28 -7.98 -18.09
N MET A 283 -8.31 -8.39 -17.35
CA MET A 283 -8.88 -7.59 -16.27
C MET A 283 -7.97 -7.47 -15.05
N GLU A 284 -7.11 -8.45 -14.80
CA GLU A 284 -6.12 -8.43 -13.72
C GLU A 284 -4.88 -7.59 -14.06
N MET A 285 -4.68 -7.23 -15.34
CA MET A 285 -3.67 -6.25 -15.68
C MET A 285 -4.18 -4.85 -15.29
N PRO A 286 -3.47 -4.11 -14.43
CA PRO A 286 -3.85 -2.75 -14.08
C PRO A 286 -3.87 -1.88 -15.33
N SER A 287 -4.94 -1.10 -15.47
CA SER A 287 -5.03 -0.08 -16.51
C SER A 287 -4.05 1.05 -16.21
N ARG A 288 -3.29 1.53 -17.20
CA ARG A 288 -2.32 2.62 -17.06
C ARG A 288 -2.99 3.98 -16.85
N THR A 289 -3.56 4.19 -15.68
CA THR A 289 -4.10 5.49 -15.20
C THR A 289 -3.04 6.36 -14.54
N PHE A 290 -1.83 5.84 -14.41
CA PHE A 290 -0.67 6.44 -13.74
C PHE A 290 0.49 6.58 -14.74
N TYR A 291 1.45 7.44 -14.40
CA TYR A 291 2.70 7.63 -15.13
C TYR A 291 3.85 6.95 -14.36
N ASN A 292 4.89 6.52 -15.06
CA ASN A 292 6.09 6.00 -14.41
C ASN A 292 6.83 7.09 -13.61
N TRP A 293 7.87 6.70 -12.86
CA TRP A 293 8.66 7.64 -12.05
C TRP A 293 9.36 8.76 -12.84
N HIS A 294 9.54 8.58 -14.14
CA HIS A 294 10.07 9.60 -15.05
C HIS A 294 8.98 10.43 -15.74
N LYS A 295 7.73 10.36 -15.23
CA LYS A 295 6.55 11.07 -15.73
C LYS A 295 6.22 10.75 -17.19
N LYS A 296 6.54 9.54 -17.65
CA LYS A 296 6.18 9.03 -18.98
C LYS A 296 5.07 7.98 -18.88
N ALA A 297 4.27 7.88 -19.93
CA ALA A 297 3.18 6.89 -20.07
C ALA A 297 3.62 5.61 -20.82
N ASP A 298 4.91 5.27 -20.77
CA ASP A 298 5.43 4.02 -21.36
C ASP A 298 5.05 2.81 -20.50
N TYR A 299 5.08 1.61 -21.08
CA TYR A 299 4.74 0.37 -20.39
C TYR A 299 5.97 -0.44 -19.96
N THR A 300 7.16 -0.07 -20.45
CA THR A 300 8.42 -0.80 -20.24
C THR A 300 9.12 -0.42 -18.94
N ALA A 301 8.72 0.69 -18.30
CA ALA A 301 9.32 1.14 -17.04
C ALA A 301 8.69 0.53 -15.78
N TYR A 302 7.75 -0.41 -15.90
CA TYR A 302 7.10 -1.05 -14.75
C TYR A 302 7.64 -2.45 -14.49
N ALA A 303 7.75 -2.84 -13.22
CA ALA A 303 8.19 -4.18 -12.83
C ALA A 303 7.08 -5.25 -12.93
N PHE A 304 6.01 -4.97 -13.68
CA PHE A 304 4.83 -5.81 -13.86
C PHE A 304 4.09 -5.42 -15.15
N ASN A 305 3.23 -6.32 -15.62
CA ASN A 305 2.43 -6.08 -16.82
C ASN A 305 1.31 -5.07 -16.55
N THR A 306 1.09 -4.17 -17.50
CA THR A 306 0.00 -3.20 -17.48
C THR A 306 -0.75 -3.25 -18.80
N ARG A 307 -1.99 -2.78 -18.81
CA ARG A 307 -2.77 -2.59 -20.05
C ARG A 307 -3.00 -1.11 -20.34
N PRO A 308 -3.04 -0.68 -21.61
CA PRO A 308 -3.41 0.69 -21.94
C PRO A 308 -4.84 1.00 -21.48
N VAL A 309 -5.11 2.29 -21.22
CA VAL A 309 -6.49 2.76 -21.17
C VAL A 309 -7.12 2.53 -22.55
N SER A 310 -8.32 1.95 -22.59
CA SER A 310 -8.99 1.63 -23.86
C SER A 310 -9.13 2.88 -24.74
N ARG A 311 -8.68 2.75 -26.00
CA ARG A 311 -8.89 3.77 -27.04
C ARG A 311 -10.25 3.64 -27.71
N ASN A 312 -10.88 2.48 -27.63
CA ASN A 312 -12.21 2.27 -28.17
C ASN A 312 -13.25 2.94 -27.25
N PRO A 313 -14.04 3.91 -27.78
CA PRO A 313 -15.08 4.61 -27.04
C PRO A 313 -16.05 3.70 -26.28
N CYS A 314 -16.46 2.59 -26.90
CA CYS A 314 -17.42 1.66 -26.34
C CYS A 314 -16.89 0.86 -25.16
N GLN A 315 -15.58 0.61 -25.14
CA GLN A 315 -14.88 -0.18 -24.12
C GLN A 315 -14.41 0.68 -22.93
N LYS A 316 -14.64 2.00 -22.96
CA LYS A 316 -14.41 2.86 -21.77
C LYS A 316 -15.32 2.38 -20.63
N PRO A 317 -14.78 2.02 -19.45
CA PRO A 317 -15.59 1.53 -18.36
C PRO A 317 -16.39 2.65 -17.69
N PHE A 318 -17.59 2.29 -17.24
CA PHE A 318 -18.33 3.08 -16.26
C PHE A 318 -17.78 2.78 -14.87
N VAL A 319 -17.29 3.81 -14.20
CA VAL A 319 -16.66 3.68 -12.88
C VAL A 319 -17.63 4.10 -11.79
N PHE A 320 -17.71 3.31 -10.73
CA PHE A 320 -18.51 3.56 -9.54
C PHE A 320 -17.58 3.52 -8.33
N HIS A 321 -17.49 4.60 -7.56
CA HIS A 321 -16.68 4.62 -6.35
C HIS A 321 -17.53 4.25 -5.14
N MET A 322 -16.93 3.57 -4.17
CA MET A 322 -17.59 3.26 -2.91
C MET A 322 -18.09 4.56 -2.26
N SER A 323 -19.38 4.65 -1.99
CA SER A 323 -20.00 5.76 -1.28
C SER A 323 -20.18 5.42 0.19
N ASN A 324 -20.69 4.22 0.49
CA ASN A 324 -20.99 3.76 1.84
C ASN A 324 -20.75 2.24 1.98
N VAL A 325 -20.48 1.78 3.19
CA VAL A 325 -20.41 0.35 3.52
C VAL A 325 -20.81 0.13 4.98
N LYS A 326 -21.58 -0.94 5.21
CA LYS A 326 -22.00 -1.36 6.55
C LYS A 326 -22.00 -2.87 6.66
N PHE A 327 -21.95 -3.37 7.89
CA PHE A 327 -22.28 -4.76 8.18
C PHE A 327 -23.78 -4.88 8.45
N ASP A 328 -24.45 -5.75 7.69
CA ASP A 328 -25.86 -6.06 7.89
C ASP A 328 -25.99 -7.30 8.78
N LEU A 329 -26.51 -7.11 9.99
CA LEU A 329 -26.66 -8.17 10.99
C LEU A 329 -27.65 -9.25 10.57
N LYS A 330 -28.71 -8.90 9.82
CA LYS A 330 -29.74 -9.86 9.40
C LYS A 330 -29.22 -10.78 8.31
N LEU A 331 -28.47 -10.22 7.37
CA LEU A 331 -27.86 -10.98 6.27
C LEU A 331 -26.54 -11.65 6.67
N ASN A 332 -25.93 -11.24 7.81
CA ASN A 332 -24.59 -11.65 8.22
C ASN A 332 -23.54 -11.38 7.12
N MET A 333 -23.65 -10.21 6.48
CA MET A 333 -22.82 -9.83 5.32
C MET A 333 -22.49 -8.33 5.37
N THR A 334 -21.39 -7.95 4.74
CA THR A 334 -21.15 -6.55 4.38
C THR A 334 -21.99 -6.16 3.18
N VAL A 335 -22.58 -4.97 3.25
CA VAL A 335 -23.35 -4.34 2.17
C VAL A 335 -22.65 -3.03 1.84
N SER A 336 -22.07 -2.97 0.64
CA SER A 336 -21.35 -1.79 0.14
C SER A 336 -22.10 -1.19 -1.05
N VAL A 337 -22.19 0.14 -1.08
CA VAL A 337 -22.87 0.92 -2.10
C VAL A 337 -21.82 1.71 -2.88
N TYR A 338 -21.92 1.68 -4.20
CA TYR A 338 -21.01 2.36 -5.12
C TYR A 338 -21.81 3.28 -6.03
N THR A 339 -21.44 4.55 -6.09
CA THR A 339 -22.14 5.57 -6.87
C THR A 339 -21.37 5.94 -8.12
N ARG A 340 -22.08 6.15 -9.23
CA ARG A 340 -21.49 6.45 -10.53
C ARG A 340 -20.60 7.70 -10.46
N HIS A 341 -19.37 7.57 -10.94
CA HIS A 341 -18.51 8.71 -11.21
C HIS A 341 -18.92 9.32 -12.55
N ARG A 342 -19.60 10.47 -12.49
CA ARG A 342 -20.13 11.14 -13.68
C ARG A 342 -19.02 11.88 -14.41
N VAL A 343 -18.41 11.19 -15.36
CA VAL A 343 -17.49 11.75 -16.35
C VAL A 343 -18.09 11.61 -17.75
N PRO A 344 -17.83 12.54 -18.68
CA PRO A 344 -18.27 12.40 -20.06
C PRO A 344 -17.84 11.05 -20.64
N HIS A 345 -18.81 10.29 -21.14
CA HIS A 345 -18.57 9.05 -21.88
C HIS A 345 -18.69 9.36 -23.37
N PRO A 346 -17.74 8.91 -24.19
CA PRO A 346 -17.83 9.10 -25.62
C PRO A 346 -18.99 8.28 -26.18
N ALA A 347 -19.58 8.74 -27.28
CA ALA A 347 -20.66 8.02 -27.96
C ALA A 347 -20.18 6.62 -28.37
N CYS A 348 -21.03 5.62 -28.14
CA CYS A 348 -20.76 4.23 -28.50
C CYS A 348 -21.78 3.78 -29.55
N LYS A 349 -21.29 3.20 -30.65
CA LYS A 349 -22.11 2.71 -31.78
C LYS A 349 -22.47 1.22 -31.68
N TRP A 350 -22.01 0.53 -30.64
CA TRP A 350 -22.37 -0.88 -30.45
C TRP A 350 -23.83 -1.01 -30.08
N ASP A 351 -24.54 -1.90 -30.77
CA ASP A 351 -25.91 -2.27 -30.44
C ASP A 351 -25.94 -3.18 -29.20
N MET A 352 -25.85 -2.56 -28.03
CA MET A 352 -25.80 -3.23 -26.74
C MET A 352 -26.40 -2.37 -25.64
N THR A 353 -26.90 -3.01 -24.58
CA THR A 353 -27.40 -2.30 -23.40
C THR A 353 -26.35 -1.35 -22.84
N ASN A 354 -26.74 -0.10 -22.64
CA ASN A 354 -25.86 0.95 -22.12
C ASN A 354 -25.86 0.94 -20.57
N PRO A 355 -24.70 0.78 -19.90
CA PRO A 355 -24.61 0.88 -18.44
C PRO A 355 -24.89 2.28 -17.86
N GLU A 356 -25.09 3.28 -18.70
CA GLU A 356 -25.35 4.68 -18.33
C GLU A 356 -26.52 4.87 -17.37
N GLU A 357 -27.59 4.10 -17.50
CA GLU A 357 -28.76 4.23 -16.61
C GLU A 357 -28.46 3.81 -15.16
N ILE A 358 -27.36 3.09 -14.93
CA ILE A 358 -26.98 2.64 -13.59
C ILE A 358 -26.38 3.82 -12.83
N ASN A 359 -27.08 4.25 -11.79
CA ASN A 359 -26.55 5.27 -10.86
C ASN A 359 -25.81 4.64 -9.67
N THR A 360 -26.23 3.44 -9.26
CA THR A 360 -25.77 2.81 -8.02
C THR A 360 -25.60 1.31 -8.22
N ILE A 361 -24.53 0.75 -7.64
CA ILE A 361 -24.29 -0.69 -7.54
C ILE A 361 -24.21 -1.06 -6.06
N VAL A 362 -24.88 -2.14 -5.68
CA VAL A 362 -24.81 -2.70 -4.32
C VAL A 362 -24.07 -4.03 -4.37
N VAL A 363 -23.03 -4.18 -3.56
CA VAL A 363 -22.25 -5.42 -3.43
C VAL A 363 -22.46 -6.00 -2.04
N TYR A 364 -22.98 -7.22 -2.02
CA TYR A 364 -23.12 -8.07 -0.85
C TYR A 364 -21.91 -9.00 -0.76
N LYS A 365 -21.20 -8.97 0.36
CA LYS A 365 -20.02 -9.81 0.59
C LYS A 365 -20.02 -10.35 2.01
N LYS A 366 -19.90 -11.67 2.17
CA LYS A 366 -19.62 -12.28 3.47
C LYS A 366 -18.16 -11.97 3.88
N PRO A 367 -17.90 -11.41 5.07
CA PRO A 367 -16.55 -11.24 5.56
C PRO A 367 -15.82 -12.57 5.65
N ASP A 368 -14.53 -12.55 5.36
CA ASP A 368 -13.69 -13.75 5.43
C ASP A 368 -12.33 -13.42 6.06
N PRO A 369 -12.25 -13.38 7.41
CA PRO A 369 -11.00 -13.06 8.11
C PRO A 369 -9.86 -14.05 7.83
N HIS A 370 -10.20 -15.26 7.39
CA HIS A 370 -9.30 -16.38 7.10
C HIS A 370 -9.04 -16.56 5.60
N LEU A 371 -9.35 -15.55 4.77
CA LEU A 371 -9.10 -15.56 3.32
C LEU A 371 -7.66 -15.99 3.00
N TRP A 372 -6.69 -15.47 3.76
CA TRP A 372 -5.26 -15.66 3.54
C TRP A 372 -4.63 -16.83 4.31
N ASN A 373 -5.45 -17.63 5.02
CA ASN A 373 -5.00 -18.89 5.62
C ASN A 373 -5.03 -20.06 4.62
N ARG A 374 -5.53 -19.81 3.41
CA ARG A 374 -5.67 -20.78 2.31
C ARG A 374 -4.79 -20.34 1.13
N SER A 375 -4.65 -21.23 0.16
CA SER A 375 -3.99 -20.91 -1.12
C SER A 375 -4.57 -19.62 -1.71
N PRO A 376 -3.74 -18.64 -2.11
CA PRO A 376 -4.21 -17.37 -2.66
C PRO A 376 -5.14 -17.59 -3.86
N ARG A 377 -6.35 -17.06 -3.76
CA ARG A 377 -7.37 -17.16 -4.82
C ARG A 377 -8.29 -15.96 -4.81
N ARG A 378 -8.62 -15.45 -6.00
CA ARG A 378 -9.60 -14.39 -6.20
C ARG A 378 -10.99 -14.83 -5.72
N ASN A 379 -11.73 -13.93 -5.08
CA ASN A 379 -13.13 -14.18 -4.75
C ASN A 379 -13.98 -14.27 -6.02
N CYS A 380 -14.97 -15.17 -6.01
CA CYS A 380 -15.96 -15.27 -7.08
C CYS A 380 -17.03 -14.18 -6.90
N CYS A 381 -17.62 -13.70 -8.00
CA CYS A 381 -18.81 -12.86 -7.94
C CYS A 381 -19.87 -13.32 -8.93
N ARG A 382 -21.12 -12.94 -8.66
CA ARG A 382 -22.28 -13.15 -9.53
C ARG A 382 -23.13 -11.89 -9.57
N VAL A 383 -23.72 -11.62 -10.73
CA VAL A 383 -24.66 -10.52 -10.91
C VAL A 383 -26.05 -10.96 -10.44
N LEU A 384 -26.70 -10.14 -9.62
CA LEU A 384 -28.08 -10.36 -9.18
C LEU A 384 -29.01 -9.41 -9.92
N GLN A 385 -30.18 -9.89 -10.32
CA GLN A 385 -31.21 -9.02 -10.87
C GLN A 385 -31.72 -8.09 -9.78
N THR A 386 -31.85 -6.81 -10.10
CA THR A 386 -32.48 -5.84 -9.21
C THR A 386 -33.93 -6.27 -9.03
N LYS A 387 -34.33 -6.67 -7.82
CA LYS A 387 -35.76 -6.76 -7.51
C LYS A 387 -36.29 -5.33 -7.59
N ARG A 388 -37.09 -5.02 -8.62
CA ARG A 388 -37.91 -3.81 -8.61
C ARG A 388 -38.79 -3.94 -7.38
N ASN A 389 -38.55 -3.12 -6.36
CA ASN A 389 -39.55 -2.82 -5.36
C ASN A 389 -40.33 -1.62 -5.87
#